data_AF-A0A7Z9PLJ7-F1
#
_entry.id   AF-A0A7Z9PLJ7-F1
#
_cell.length_a   1.000
_cell.length_b   1.000
_cell.length_c   1.000
_cell.angle_alpha   90.00
_cell.angle_beta   90.00
_cell.angle_gamma   90.00
#
_symmetry.space_group_name_H-M   'P 1'
#
loop_
_entity.id
_entity.type
_entity.pdbx_description
1 polymer ?
#
loop_
_entity_poly.entity_id
_entity_poly.type
_entity_poly.pdbx_seq_one_letter_code
_entity_poly.pdbx_strand_id
1 'polypeptide(L)'
;MKKLLFQFDTDTMPSVFDTVVAYDAGVDHVIAYGGLTPDTIKPQVEGCIFTRAPKDKKNTAIFVGGSQMSSGELLFNSIQQQFFANFRVSIMLDSNGSNTTAAAGVAKLTCSDSLKNKNAVVLAGTGPVGQRAAAMLAQEGAHVAITSRSFDKAQKACQAINNRFNVTVSPIEAPDNIARAKAIAQTHIIFAAGAANIQLLEEAHWKDNPNLELIADANASPPIGIGGTDMMDRGINRHGKIIWGGIGFGTLKLALHKACINQLFESNNQVLDAEEIFRLAKSMA
;
A
#
# COMPACT_ATOMS: atom_id res chain seq x y z
N MET A 1 -25.77 -7.72 -16.17
CA MET A 1 -24.94 -6.81 -17.00
C MET A 1 -23.48 -7.15 -16.74
N LYS A 2 -22.59 -7.02 -17.74
CA LYS A 2 -21.16 -7.33 -17.57
C LYS A 2 -20.45 -6.33 -16.64
N LYS A 3 -19.62 -6.82 -15.72
CA LYS A 3 -18.71 -6.03 -14.87
C LYS A 3 -17.52 -5.55 -15.69
N LEU A 4 -17.45 -4.25 -15.94
CA LEU A 4 -16.37 -3.62 -16.71
C LEU A 4 -15.45 -2.87 -15.75
N LEU A 5 -14.20 -3.30 -15.66
CA LEU A 5 -13.16 -2.58 -14.93
C LEU A 5 -12.29 -1.81 -15.93
N PHE A 6 -12.25 -0.49 -15.80
CA PHE A 6 -11.32 0.34 -16.54
C PHE A 6 -10.04 0.51 -15.71
N GLN A 7 -8.96 -0.13 -16.14
CA GLN A 7 -7.65 -0.01 -15.52
C GLN A 7 -6.94 1.20 -16.14
N PHE A 8 -6.84 2.28 -15.37
CA PHE A 8 -6.16 3.51 -15.74
C PHE A 8 -4.79 3.55 -15.10
N ASP A 9 -3.78 3.31 -15.93
CA ASP A 9 -2.40 3.20 -15.51
C ASP A 9 -1.61 4.45 -15.91
N THR A 10 -0.81 4.99 -15.00
CA THR A 10 0.07 6.13 -15.28
C THR A 10 1.30 5.72 -16.07
N ASP A 11 1.70 4.44 -15.97
CA ASP A 11 2.79 3.90 -16.78
C ASP A 11 2.30 3.63 -18.20
N THR A 12 3.19 3.66 -19.19
CA THR A 12 2.83 3.44 -20.60
C THR A 12 2.26 2.05 -20.87
N MET A 13 2.71 1.06 -20.09
CA MET A 13 2.21 -0.31 -20.14
C MET A 13 1.43 -0.61 -18.86
N PRO A 14 0.13 -0.90 -18.95
CA PRO A 14 -0.65 -1.27 -17.79
C PRO A 14 -0.10 -2.50 -17.08
N SER A 15 -0.17 -2.48 -15.75
CA SER A 15 0.26 -3.58 -14.90
C SER A 15 -0.51 -4.87 -15.19
N VAL A 16 0.23 -5.91 -15.62
CA VAL A 16 -0.30 -7.28 -15.79
C VAL A 16 -0.75 -7.87 -14.45
N PHE A 17 -0.06 -7.52 -13.36
CA PHE A 17 -0.41 -7.98 -12.02
C PHE A 17 -1.84 -7.57 -11.67
N ASP A 18 -2.18 -6.30 -11.87
CA ASP A 18 -3.50 -5.76 -11.52
C ASP A 18 -4.58 -6.34 -12.45
N THR A 19 -4.28 -6.55 -13.73
CA THR A 19 -5.18 -7.24 -14.65
C THR A 19 -5.51 -8.66 -14.18
N VAL A 20 -4.51 -9.46 -13.79
CA VAL A 20 -4.73 -10.84 -13.30
C VAL A 20 -5.57 -10.84 -12.04
N VAL A 21 -5.23 -10.01 -11.05
CA VAL A 21 -5.98 -9.93 -9.79
C VAL A 21 -7.43 -9.49 -10.02
N ALA A 22 -7.68 -8.59 -10.97
CA ALA A 22 -9.03 -8.18 -11.33
C ALA A 22 -9.87 -9.31 -11.93
N TYR A 23 -9.31 -10.10 -12.85
CA TYR A 23 -10.01 -11.26 -13.39
C TYR A 23 -10.26 -12.33 -12.31
N ASP A 24 -9.28 -12.59 -11.46
CA ASP A 24 -9.41 -13.52 -10.32
C ASP A 24 -10.44 -13.04 -9.28
N ALA A 25 -10.76 -11.74 -9.26
CA ALA A 25 -11.83 -11.18 -8.46
C ALA A 25 -13.22 -11.36 -9.10
N GLY A 26 -13.33 -11.85 -10.33
CA GLY A 26 -14.60 -12.07 -11.04
C GLY A 26 -15.08 -10.88 -11.85
N VAL A 27 -14.16 -10.02 -12.32
CA VAL A 27 -14.45 -9.00 -13.34
C VAL A 27 -14.67 -9.69 -14.69
N ASP A 28 -15.71 -9.29 -15.44
CA ASP A 28 -15.97 -9.89 -16.75
C ASP A 28 -14.99 -9.39 -17.82
N HIS A 29 -14.68 -8.09 -17.80
CA HIS A 29 -13.74 -7.47 -18.73
C HIS A 29 -12.90 -6.40 -18.03
N VAL A 30 -11.58 -6.53 -18.16
CA VAL A 30 -10.61 -5.49 -17.80
C VAL A 30 -10.19 -4.77 -19.08
N ILE A 31 -10.44 -3.47 -19.14
CA ILE A 31 -10.06 -2.61 -20.26
C ILE A 31 -8.96 -1.68 -19.76
N ALA A 32 -7.72 -1.97 -20.18
CA ALA A 32 -6.54 -1.32 -19.66
C ALA A 32 -6.02 -0.22 -20.60
N TYR A 33 -5.72 0.95 -20.03
CA TYR A 33 -5.14 2.11 -20.70
C TYR A 33 -3.90 2.55 -19.93
N GLY A 34 -2.77 2.68 -20.64
CA GLY A 34 -1.52 3.20 -20.09
C GLY A 34 -1.26 4.64 -20.51
N GLY A 35 -0.35 5.30 -19.81
CA GLY A 35 0.09 6.67 -20.07
C GLY A 35 -0.97 7.73 -19.78
N LEU A 36 -1.93 7.42 -18.92
CA LEU A 36 -3.00 8.37 -18.58
C LEU A 36 -2.50 9.42 -17.59
N THR A 37 -2.97 10.65 -17.81
CA THR A 37 -2.60 11.84 -17.04
C THR A 37 -3.86 12.61 -16.63
N PRO A 38 -3.78 13.50 -15.62
CA PRO A 38 -4.90 14.37 -15.26
C PRO A 38 -5.50 15.15 -16.44
N ASP A 39 -4.67 15.52 -17.43
CA ASP A 39 -5.11 16.29 -18.61
C ASP A 39 -5.87 15.43 -19.62
N THR A 40 -5.56 14.14 -19.69
CA THR A 40 -6.10 13.24 -20.71
C THR A 40 -7.27 12.40 -20.23
N ILE A 41 -7.61 12.41 -18.92
CA ILE A 41 -8.53 11.45 -18.28
C ILE A 41 -10.02 11.74 -18.46
N LYS A 42 -10.37 13.00 -18.76
CA LYS A 42 -11.76 13.46 -18.81
C LYS A 42 -12.65 12.62 -19.76
N PRO A 43 -12.33 12.46 -21.05
CA PRO A 43 -13.22 11.73 -21.96
C PRO A 43 -13.41 10.24 -21.58
N GLN A 44 -12.45 9.63 -20.88
CA GLN A 44 -12.48 8.25 -20.42
C GLN A 44 -13.43 8.12 -19.24
N VAL A 45 -13.38 9.06 -18.30
CA VAL A 45 -14.34 9.11 -17.17
C VAL A 45 -15.74 9.41 -17.68
N GLU A 46 -15.90 10.33 -18.62
CA GLU A 46 -17.19 10.60 -19.28
C GLU A 46 -17.78 9.33 -19.92
N GLY A 47 -16.94 8.54 -20.61
CA GLY A 47 -17.31 7.24 -21.15
C GLY A 47 -17.76 6.24 -20.06
N CYS A 48 -17.20 6.31 -18.86
CA CYS A 48 -17.62 5.46 -17.74
C CYS A 48 -18.96 5.91 -17.13
N ILE A 49 -19.17 7.23 -16.98
CA ILE A 49 -20.31 7.77 -16.22
C ILE A 49 -21.54 8.07 -17.07
N PHE A 50 -21.45 8.25 -18.39
CA PHE A 50 -22.62 8.57 -19.24
C PHE A 50 -23.23 7.37 -19.97
N THR A 51 -22.54 6.23 -20.04
CA THR A 51 -22.93 5.10 -20.91
C THR A 51 -23.91 4.11 -20.28
N ARG A 52 -24.15 4.19 -18.97
CA ARG A 52 -25.09 3.30 -18.25
C ARG A 52 -26.11 4.08 -17.42
N ALA A 53 -27.33 3.56 -17.41
CA ALA A 53 -28.43 4.07 -16.59
C ALA A 53 -28.07 3.99 -15.08
N PRO A 54 -28.65 4.84 -14.21
CA PRO A 54 -28.27 4.95 -12.80
C PRO A 54 -28.15 3.60 -12.05
N LYS A 55 -29.14 2.72 -12.16
CA LYS A 55 -29.15 1.40 -11.50
C LYS A 55 -28.02 0.46 -11.96
N ASP A 56 -27.52 0.69 -13.16
CA ASP A 56 -26.57 -0.17 -13.85
C ASP A 56 -25.13 0.36 -13.74
N LYS A 57 -24.93 1.59 -13.25
CA LYS A 57 -23.60 2.22 -13.08
C LYS A 57 -22.67 1.40 -12.19
N LYS A 58 -23.20 0.69 -11.19
CA LYS A 58 -22.41 -0.20 -10.33
C LYS A 58 -21.69 -1.32 -11.08
N ASN A 59 -22.08 -1.62 -12.33
CA ASN A 59 -21.39 -2.63 -13.11
C ASN A 59 -20.17 -2.08 -13.86
N THR A 60 -19.87 -0.78 -13.73
CA THR A 60 -18.65 -0.14 -14.25
C THR A 60 -17.84 0.38 -13.07
N ALA A 61 -16.53 0.16 -13.09
CA ALA A 61 -15.62 0.67 -12.07
C ALA A 61 -14.30 1.12 -12.70
N ILE A 62 -13.55 1.93 -11.97
CA ILE A 62 -12.21 2.40 -12.37
C ILE A 62 -11.18 1.94 -11.34
N PHE A 63 -10.06 1.40 -11.81
CA PHE A 63 -8.89 1.11 -11.01
C PHE A 63 -7.74 2.00 -11.48
N VAL A 64 -7.08 2.70 -10.56
CA VAL A 64 -5.92 3.56 -10.84
C VAL A 64 -4.65 2.86 -10.36
N GLY A 65 -3.76 2.58 -11.31
CA GLY A 65 -2.52 1.83 -11.11
C GLY A 65 -1.24 2.67 -11.32
N GLY A 66 -0.20 2.01 -11.82
CA GLY A 66 1.09 2.61 -12.15
C GLY A 66 2.15 2.56 -11.06
N SER A 67 3.39 2.87 -11.45
CA SER A 67 4.56 2.70 -10.58
C SER A 67 4.78 3.83 -9.58
N GLN A 68 4.31 5.04 -9.91
CA GLN A 68 4.58 6.26 -9.15
C GLN A 68 3.35 6.74 -8.39
N MET A 69 3.41 6.67 -7.05
CA MET A 69 2.27 6.99 -6.19
C MET A 69 1.74 8.42 -6.40
N SER A 70 2.63 9.41 -6.52
CA SER A 70 2.22 10.80 -6.72
C SER A 70 1.45 10.99 -8.03
N SER A 71 1.83 10.27 -9.09
CA SER A 71 1.12 10.30 -10.37
C SER A 71 -0.25 9.65 -10.25
N GLY A 72 -0.32 8.50 -9.56
CA GLY A 72 -1.57 7.80 -9.27
C GLY A 72 -2.54 8.65 -8.45
N GLU A 73 -2.07 9.32 -7.40
CA GLU A 73 -2.88 10.23 -6.57
C GLU A 73 -3.43 11.42 -7.38
N LEU A 74 -2.60 12.04 -8.22
CA LEU A 74 -3.04 13.13 -9.10
C LEU A 74 -4.11 12.67 -10.09
N LEU A 75 -3.92 11.50 -10.72
CA LEU A 75 -4.89 10.92 -11.65
C LEU A 75 -6.19 10.56 -10.93
N PHE A 76 -6.11 9.93 -9.76
CA PHE A 76 -7.25 9.55 -8.94
C PHE A 76 -8.07 10.76 -8.48
N ASN A 77 -7.41 11.84 -8.08
CA ASN A 77 -8.08 13.09 -7.74
C ASN A 77 -8.75 13.74 -8.97
N SER A 78 -8.08 13.74 -10.13
CA SER A 78 -8.66 14.27 -11.38
C SER A 78 -9.92 13.51 -11.81
N ILE A 79 -9.92 12.17 -11.64
CA ILE A 79 -11.11 11.33 -11.89
C ILE A 79 -12.28 11.75 -11.00
N GLN A 80 -12.04 11.92 -9.69
CA GLN A 80 -13.08 12.35 -8.75
C GLN A 80 -13.66 13.72 -9.10
N GLN A 81 -12.83 14.64 -9.60
CA GLN A 81 -13.28 15.97 -10.04
C GLN A 81 -14.20 15.94 -11.26
N GLN A 82 -14.20 14.86 -12.05
CA GLN A 82 -15.14 14.70 -13.17
C GLN A 82 -16.52 14.22 -12.71
N PHE A 83 -16.67 13.75 -11.47
CA PHE A 83 -17.96 13.29 -10.95
C PHE A 83 -18.85 14.46 -10.53
N PHE A 84 -20.14 14.35 -10.85
CA PHE A 84 -21.15 15.34 -10.45
C PHE A 84 -22.50 14.66 -10.17
N ALA A 85 -23.21 15.10 -9.14
CA ALA A 85 -24.45 14.46 -8.67
C ALA A 85 -24.30 12.92 -8.60
N ASN A 86 -25.19 12.17 -9.24
CA ASN A 86 -25.14 10.70 -9.31
C ASN A 86 -24.41 10.16 -10.56
N PHE A 87 -23.74 11.02 -11.34
CA PHE A 87 -22.89 10.63 -12.46
C PHE A 87 -21.49 10.29 -11.95
N ARG A 88 -21.39 9.08 -11.42
CA ARG A 88 -20.17 8.51 -10.85
C ARG A 88 -20.19 6.98 -10.93
N VAL A 89 -18.99 6.43 -10.85
CA VAL A 89 -18.71 4.99 -10.70
C VAL A 89 -17.77 4.81 -9.53
N SER A 90 -17.71 3.61 -8.99
CA SER A 90 -16.77 3.29 -7.92
C SER A 90 -15.33 3.28 -8.45
N ILE A 91 -14.40 3.77 -7.63
CA ILE A 91 -12.99 3.90 -8.00
C ILE A 91 -12.06 3.35 -6.93
N MET A 92 -10.90 2.82 -7.32
CA MET A 92 -9.84 2.33 -6.43
C MET A 92 -8.47 2.88 -6.86
N LEU A 93 -7.60 3.18 -5.91
CA LEU A 93 -6.19 3.52 -6.14
C LEU A 93 -5.28 2.48 -5.48
N ASP A 94 -4.37 1.87 -6.26
CA ASP A 94 -3.38 0.91 -5.72
C ASP A 94 -2.11 0.84 -6.58
N SER A 95 -1.48 1.99 -6.87
CA SER A 95 -0.23 2.08 -7.64
C SER A 95 0.87 1.14 -7.10
N ASN A 96 1.23 0.12 -7.90
CA ASN A 96 2.16 -0.95 -7.54
C ASN A 96 1.84 -1.66 -6.21
N GLY A 97 0.56 -1.79 -5.88
CA GLY A 97 0.12 -2.43 -4.64
C GLY A 97 0.43 -1.60 -3.38
N SER A 98 0.64 -0.29 -3.50
CA SER A 98 1.02 0.58 -2.40
C SER A 98 0.08 0.49 -1.21
N ASN A 99 -1.23 0.68 -1.45
CA ASN A 99 -2.26 0.69 -0.43
C ASN A 99 -2.49 -0.73 0.09
N THR A 100 -2.68 -1.70 -0.79
CA THR A 100 -3.04 -3.08 -0.37
C THR A 100 -1.90 -3.81 0.34
N THR A 101 -0.64 -3.58 -0.06
CA THR A 101 0.53 -4.19 0.60
C THR A 101 0.77 -3.58 1.97
N ALA A 102 0.74 -2.26 2.08
CA ALA A 102 0.86 -1.57 3.36
C ALA A 102 -0.28 -1.98 4.31
N ALA A 103 -1.52 -1.97 3.82
CA ALA A 103 -2.69 -2.33 4.61
C ALA A 103 -2.63 -3.77 5.11
N ALA A 104 -2.29 -4.73 4.26
CA ALA A 104 -2.18 -6.13 4.66
C ALA A 104 -1.06 -6.36 5.69
N GLY A 105 0.12 -5.76 5.46
CA GLY A 105 1.25 -5.90 6.38
C GLY A 105 0.95 -5.27 7.75
N VAL A 106 0.43 -4.04 7.78
CA VAL A 106 0.07 -3.36 9.03
C VAL A 106 -1.08 -4.06 9.73
N ALA A 107 -2.10 -4.56 9.01
CA ALA A 107 -3.19 -5.32 9.62
C ALA A 107 -2.70 -6.60 10.30
N LYS A 108 -1.75 -7.33 9.68
CA LYS A 108 -1.13 -8.50 10.32
C LYS A 108 -0.30 -8.14 11.55
N LEU A 109 0.38 -7.00 11.55
CA LEU A 109 1.03 -6.49 12.75
C LEU A 109 0.00 -6.20 13.86
N THR A 110 -1.14 -5.56 13.54
CA THR A 110 -2.20 -5.28 14.53
C THR A 110 -2.87 -6.54 15.10
N CYS A 111 -2.95 -7.63 14.34
CA CYS A 111 -3.45 -8.92 14.84
C CYS A 111 -2.43 -9.64 15.72
N SER A 112 -1.14 -9.31 15.57
CA SER A 112 -0.05 -9.95 16.33
C SER A 112 0.11 -9.32 17.70
N ASP A 113 0.00 -7.99 17.79
CA ASP A 113 0.01 -7.24 19.05
C ASP A 113 -0.55 -5.81 18.85
N SER A 114 -0.85 -5.11 19.94
CA SER A 114 -1.17 -3.69 19.92
C SER A 114 0.02 -2.87 19.42
N LEU A 115 -0.24 -1.89 18.55
CA LEU A 115 0.79 -0.97 18.04
C LEU A 115 0.80 0.38 18.78
N LYS A 116 -0.18 0.59 19.67
CA LYS A 116 -0.42 1.88 20.33
C LYS A 116 0.72 2.22 21.28
N ASN A 117 1.19 3.46 21.22
CA ASN A 117 2.30 4.01 22.01
C ASN A 117 3.65 3.28 21.81
N LYS A 118 3.79 2.48 20.75
CA LYS A 118 5.05 1.81 20.40
C LYS A 118 5.83 2.61 19.37
N ASN A 119 7.15 2.64 19.52
CA ASN A 119 8.04 3.16 18.49
C ASN A 119 8.11 2.22 17.29
N ALA A 120 7.81 2.74 16.10
CA ALA A 120 7.85 2.00 14.84
C ALA A 120 8.79 2.67 13.84
N VAL A 121 9.60 1.88 13.13
CA VAL A 121 10.49 2.35 12.07
C VAL A 121 10.15 1.68 10.75
N VAL A 122 9.82 2.50 9.75
CA VAL A 122 9.64 2.05 8.37
C VAL A 122 10.95 2.22 7.61
N LEU A 123 11.62 1.11 7.34
CA LEU A 123 12.91 1.12 6.66
C LEU A 123 12.74 1.35 5.16
N ALA A 124 13.56 2.24 4.59
CA ALA A 124 13.44 2.69 3.20
C ALA A 124 12.02 3.24 2.90
N GLY A 125 11.42 3.90 3.88
CA GLY A 125 10.00 4.27 3.89
C GLY A 125 9.57 5.38 2.93
N THR A 126 10.46 5.88 2.06
CA THR A 126 10.13 6.95 1.10
C THR A 126 9.37 6.45 -0.13
N GLY A 127 9.33 5.14 -0.37
CA GLY A 127 8.58 4.55 -1.49
C GLY A 127 7.07 4.46 -1.23
N PRO A 128 6.26 4.11 -2.25
CA PRO A 128 4.79 4.05 -2.14
C PRO A 128 4.27 3.22 -0.96
N VAL A 129 4.74 1.97 -0.84
CA VAL A 129 4.36 1.06 0.26
C VAL A 129 4.80 1.62 1.61
N GLY A 130 6.03 2.14 1.69
CA GLY A 130 6.59 2.67 2.93
C GLY A 130 5.81 3.88 3.46
N GLN A 131 5.42 4.80 2.59
CA GLN A 131 4.64 5.97 2.98
C GLN A 131 3.25 5.57 3.51
N ARG A 132 2.58 4.62 2.85
CA ARG A 132 1.28 4.12 3.29
C ARG A 132 1.38 3.32 4.58
N ALA A 133 2.39 2.48 4.73
CA ALA A 133 2.63 1.74 5.97
C ALA A 133 2.89 2.69 7.14
N ALA A 134 3.70 3.74 6.93
CA ALA A 134 3.96 4.75 7.95
C ALA A 134 2.69 5.49 8.39
N ALA A 135 1.83 5.87 7.44
CA ALA A 135 0.54 6.49 7.73
C ALA A 135 -0.36 5.58 8.57
N MET A 136 -0.52 4.31 8.16
CA MET A 136 -1.38 3.34 8.83
C MET A 136 -0.85 2.98 10.23
N LEU A 137 0.46 2.82 10.40
CA LEU A 137 1.08 2.62 11.72
C LEU A 137 0.80 3.81 12.66
N ALA A 138 0.89 5.04 12.14
CA ALA A 138 0.61 6.23 12.93
C ALA A 138 -0.88 6.35 13.30
N GLN A 139 -1.79 5.96 12.39
CA GLN A 139 -3.23 5.89 12.66
C GLN A 139 -3.59 4.87 13.74
N GLU A 140 -2.82 3.78 13.88
CA GLU A 140 -2.94 2.81 14.98
C GLU A 140 -2.29 3.29 16.30
N GLY A 141 -1.76 4.52 16.32
CA GLY A 141 -1.21 5.16 17.51
C GLY A 141 0.25 4.85 17.79
N ALA A 142 1.01 4.35 16.81
CA ALA A 142 2.46 4.18 16.94
C ALA A 142 3.20 5.52 16.78
N HIS A 143 4.38 5.65 17.41
CA HIS A 143 5.32 6.73 17.14
C HIS A 143 6.20 6.34 15.96
N VAL A 144 5.92 6.91 14.79
CA VAL A 144 6.50 6.44 13.53
C VAL A 144 7.68 7.30 13.07
N ALA A 145 8.73 6.63 12.64
CA ALA A 145 9.80 7.22 11.86
C ALA A 145 9.99 6.46 10.52
N ILE A 146 10.41 7.17 9.47
CA ILE A 146 10.80 6.55 8.19
C ILE A 146 12.28 6.79 7.93
N THR A 147 12.97 5.76 7.40
CA THR A 147 14.37 5.90 7.01
C THR A 147 14.55 6.16 5.52
N SER A 148 15.59 6.92 5.19
CA SER A 148 16.04 7.18 3.81
C SER A 148 17.56 7.30 3.78
N ARG A 149 18.17 7.08 2.62
CA ARG A 149 19.60 7.37 2.42
C ARG A 149 19.94 8.87 2.42
N SER A 150 18.92 9.73 2.36
CA SER A 150 19.04 11.18 2.36
C SER A 150 17.97 11.77 3.27
N PHE A 151 18.38 12.62 4.20
CA PHE A 151 17.48 13.30 5.13
C PHE A 151 16.38 14.09 4.38
N ASP A 152 16.75 14.87 3.35
CA ASP A 152 15.80 15.67 2.57
C ASP A 152 14.69 14.82 1.93
N LYS A 153 15.04 13.61 1.44
CA LYS A 153 14.05 12.68 0.88
C LYS A 153 13.12 12.14 1.97
N ALA A 154 13.65 11.80 3.15
CA ALA A 154 12.82 11.37 4.28
C ALA A 154 11.90 12.52 4.75
N GLN A 155 12.43 13.74 4.85
CA GLN A 155 11.66 14.90 5.31
C GLN A 155 10.51 15.22 4.35
N LYS A 156 10.77 15.24 3.03
CA LYS A 156 9.72 15.45 2.01
C LYS A 156 8.64 14.37 2.08
N ALA A 157 9.02 13.11 2.26
CA ALA A 157 8.06 12.01 2.41
C ALA A 157 7.24 12.15 3.71
N CYS A 158 7.86 12.52 4.84
CA CYS A 158 7.13 12.80 6.09
C CYS A 158 6.12 13.93 5.92
N GLN A 159 6.50 15.03 5.26
CA GLN A 159 5.59 16.14 4.97
C GLN A 159 4.39 15.69 4.14
N ALA A 160 4.62 14.90 3.08
CA ALA A 160 3.54 14.36 2.25
C ALA A 160 2.59 13.46 3.06
N ILE A 161 3.12 12.57 3.89
CA ILE A 161 2.33 11.68 4.77
C ILE A 161 1.51 12.52 5.77
N ASN A 162 2.17 13.42 6.49
CA ASN A 162 1.53 14.24 7.52
C ASN A 162 0.39 15.09 6.93
N ASN A 163 0.61 15.68 5.75
CA ASN A 163 -0.39 16.49 5.06
C ASN A 163 -1.58 15.65 4.55
N ARG A 164 -1.33 14.45 3.99
CA ARG A 164 -2.39 13.61 3.41
C ARG A 164 -3.23 12.90 4.48
N PHE A 165 -2.62 12.50 5.59
CA PHE A 165 -3.25 11.62 6.59
C PHE A 165 -3.50 12.27 7.95
N ASN A 166 -3.07 13.52 8.15
CA ASN A 166 -3.16 14.24 9.43
C ASN A 166 -2.54 13.44 10.59
N VAL A 167 -1.33 12.94 10.36
CA VAL A 167 -0.52 12.18 11.32
C VAL A 167 0.84 12.85 11.54
N THR A 168 1.63 12.33 12.47
CA THR A 168 3.02 12.77 12.69
C THR A 168 3.98 11.61 12.45
N VAL A 169 4.79 11.73 11.39
CA VAL A 169 5.91 10.84 11.08
C VAL A 169 7.21 11.64 11.09
N SER A 170 8.27 11.06 11.64
CA SER A 170 9.59 11.69 11.74
C SER A 170 10.60 11.12 10.72
N PRO A 171 11.47 11.94 10.13
CA PRO A 171 12.50 11.48 9.21
C PRO A 171 13.75 11.01 9.95
N ILE A 172 14.36 9.92 9.48
CA ILE A 172 15.70 9.46 9.91
C ILE A 172 16.58 9.27 8.66
N GLU A 173 17.77 9.84 8.67
CA GLU A 173 18.79 9.53 7.67
C GLU A 173 19.53 8.25 8.05
N ALA A 174 19.51 7.26 7.15
CA ALA A 174 20.17 5.97 7.32
C ALA A 174 20.69 5.47 5.95
N PRO A 175 21.91 5.88 5.54
CA PRO A 175 22.48 5.54 4.23
C PRO A 175 22.82 4.05 4.07
N ASP A 176 23.18 3.37 5.15
CA ASP A 176 23.70 2.00 5.14
C ASP A 176 23.07 1.12 6.25
N ASN A 177 23.47 -0.15 6.30
CA ASN A 177 22.98 -1.12 7.29
C ASN A 177 23.28 -0.69 8.73
N ILE A 178 24.45 -0.09 8.98
CA ILE A 178 24.88 0.33 10.31
C ILE A 178 24.00 1.47 10.82
N ALA A 179 23.72 2.46 9.98
CA ALA A 179 22.84 3.57 10.31
C ALA A 179 21.40 3.09 10.51
N ARG A 180 20.93 2.11 9.71
CA ARG A 180 19.62 1.48 9.92
C ARG A 180 19.56 0.69 11.23
N ALA A 181 20.62 0.00 11.62
CA ALA A 181 20.72 -0.68 12.91
C ALA A 181 20.64 0.30 14.09
N LYS A 182 21.29 1.47 13.98
CA LYS A 182 21.17 2.55 14.98
C LYS A 182 19.74 3.10 15.04
N ALA A 183 19.09 3.25 13.89
CA ALA A 183 17.71 3.77 13.81
C ALA A 183 16.69 2.87 14.53
N ILE A 184 16.96 1.56 14.64
CA ILE A 184 16.03 0.60 15.26
C ILE A 184 16.33 0.29 16.74
N ALA A 185 17.33 0.93 17.35
CA ALA A 185 17.82 0.54 18.68
C ALA A 185 16.75 0.64 19.80
N GLN A 186 15.82 1.59 19.70
CA GLN A 186 14.74 1.83 20.67
C GLN A 186 13.35 1.59 20.04
N THR A 187 13.30 0.65 19.10
CA THR A 187 12.12 0.38 18.26
C THR A 187 11.48 -0.95 18.64
N HIS A 188 10.15 -0.97 18.63
CA HIS A 188 9.35 -2.17 18.91
C HIS A 188 8.85 -2.83 17.62
N ILE A 189 8.65 -2.03 16.57
CA ILE A 189 8.06 -2.47 15.30
C ILE A 189 8.95 -2.04 14.13
N ILE A 190 9.31 -2.98 13.25
CA ILE A 190 9.97 -2.68 11.98
C ILE A 190 9.05 -3.04 10.82
N PHE A 191 8.96 -2.14 9.84
CA PHE A 191 8.38 -2.44 8.54
C PHE A 191 9.41 -2.15 7.44
N ALA A 192 9.93 -3.18 6.77
CA ALA A 192 10.84 -3.02 5.64
C ALA A 192 10.06 -2.82 4.33
N ALA A 193 10.25 -1.66 3.70
CA ALA A 193 9.62 -1.27 2.44
C ALA A 193 10.67 -0.94 1.36
N GLY A 194 11.80 -1.64 1.40
CA GLY A 194 12.89 -1.49 0.43
C GLY A 194 12.51 -1.94 -0.97
N ALA A 195 13.31 -1.54 -1.96
CA ALA A 195 13.21 -2.08 -3.29
C ALA A 195 13.47 -3.60 -3.28
N ALA A 196 12.90 -4.31 -4.27
CA ALA A 196 13.13 -5.73 -4.45
C ALA A 196 14.62 -6.06 -4.54
N ASN A 197 15.03 -7.20 -3.99
CA ASN A 197 16.41 -7.69 -3.99
C ASN A 197 17.41 -6.81 -3.21
N ILE A 198 16.93 -5.97 -2.28
CA ILE A 198 17.80 -5.15 -1.42
C ILE A 198 17.61 -5.57 0.04
N GLN A 199 18.70 -6.01 0.67
CA GLN A 199 18.75 -6.22 2.11
C GLN A 199 19.00 -4.89 2.85
N LEU A 200 18.15 -4.59 3.81
CA LEU A 200 18.19 -3.37 4.63
C LEU A 200 18.82 -3.62 6.00
N LEU A 201 18.66 -4.83 6.55
CA LEU A 201 19.26 -5.23 7.80
C LEU A 201 19.77 -6.67 7.69
N GLU A 202 20.99 -6.92 8.12
CA GLU A 202 21.46 -8.26 8.47
C GLU A 202 20.85 -8.75 9.79
N GLU A 203 20.85 -10.07 10.01
CA GLU A 203 20.30 -10.70 11.21
C GLU A 203 20.90 -10.16 12.52
N ALA A 204 22.21 -9.92 12.51
CA ALA A 204 22.94 -9.40 13.67
C ALA A 204 22.46 -8.00 14.14
N HIS A 205 21.79 -7.23 13.29
CA HIS A 205 21.29 -5.90 13.65
C HIS A 205 20.01 -5.94 14.48
N TRP A 206 19.23 -7.02 14.44
CA TRP A 206 17.90 -7.06 15.04
C TRP A 206 17.67 -8.23 16.00
N LYS A 207 18.36 -9.36 15.82
CA LYS A 207 18.09 -10.58 16.61
C LYS A 207 18.21 -10.37 18.12
N ASP A 208 19.21 -9.59 18.55
CA ASP A 208 19.53 -9.36 19.96
C ASP A 208 18.90 -8.06 20.50
N ASN A 209 18.08 -7.36 19.72
CA ASN A 209 17.38 -6.15 20.17
C ASN A 209 16.26 -6.54 21.17
N PRO A 210 16.36 -6.15 22.45
CA PRO A 210 15.40 -6.57 23.47
C PRO A 210 14.06 -5.84 23.37
N ASN A 211 14.02 -4.68 22.71
CA ASN A 211 12.81 -3.87 22.55
C ASN A 211 11.97 -4.31 21.36
N LEU A 212 12.60 -4.96 20.37
CA LEU A 212 11.94 -5.32 19.13
C LEU A 212 11.01 -6.51 19.35
N GLU A 213 9.77 -6.35 18.90
CA GLU A 213 8.67 -7.29 19.10
C GLU A 213 8.10 -7.78 17.77
N LEU A 214 7.88 -6.88 16.81
CA LEU A 214 7.24 -7.18 15.53
C LEU A 214 8.10 -6.74 14.34
N ILE A 215 8.18 -7.59 13.32
CA ILE A 215 8.86 -7.27 12.05
C ILE A 215 7.96 -7.68 10.88
N ALA A 216 7.78 -6.77 9.93
CA ALA A 216 7.22 -7.07 8.62
C ALA A 216 8.23 -6.70 7.52
N ASP A 217 8.40 -7.57 6.54
CA ASP A 217 9.25 -7.32 5.36
C ASP A 217 8.44 -7.46 4.08
N ALA A 218 8.23 -6.36 3.36
CA ALA A 218 7.48 -6.37 2.11
C ALA A 218 8.27 -6.90 0.91
N ASN A 219 9.58 -7.12 1.05
CA ASN A 219 10.39 -7.66 -0.04
C ASN A 219 10.16 -9.18 -0.17
N ALA A 220 9.60 -9.59 -1.31
CA ALA A 220 9.37 -10.98 -1.66
C ALA A 220 10.43 -11.55 -2.63
N SER A 221 11.49 -10.80 -2.91
CA SER A 221 12.52 -11.18 -3.88
C SER A 221 13.92 -11.23 -3.23
N PRO A 222 14.66 -12.36 -3.31
CA PRO A 222 15.97 -12.47 -2.69
C PRO A 222 17.04 -11.54 -3.29
N PRO A 223 17.95 -10.96 -2.48
CA PRO A 223 17.92 -11.00 -1.02
C PRO A 223 16.75 -10.19 -0.46
N ILE A 224 16.06 -10.75 0.53
CA ILE A 224 14.96 -10.09 1.23
C ILE A 224 15.47 -8.92 2.09
N GLY A 225 14.57 -8.04 2.52
CA GLY A 225 14.87 -6.83 3.27
C GLY A 225 15.48 -7.08 4.63
N ILE A 226 15.03 -8.11 5.35
CA ILE A 226 15.50 -8.46 6.70
C ILE A 226 16.19 -9.82 6.69
N GLY A 227 17.52 -9.83 6.83
CA GLY A 227 18.31 -11.06 6.94
C GLY A 227 17.93 -11.89 8.17
N GLY A 228 18.00 -13.21 8.06
CA GLY A 228 17.59 -14.16 9.12
C GLY A 228 16.09 -14.44 9.19
N THR A 229 15.29 -13.84 8.30
CA THR A 229 13.85 -14.12 8.15
C THR A 229 13.58 -14.91 6.88
N ASP A 230 12.33 -15.34 6.67
CA ASP A 230 11.86 -15.96 5.44
C ASP A 230 10.68 -15.16 4.84
N MET A 231 10.64 -15.01 3.52
CA MET A 231 9.51 -14.35 2.84
C MET A 231 8.17 -15.06 3.09
N MET A 232 8.20 -16.34 3.46
CA MET A 232 7.04 -17.16 3.81
C MET A 232 6.63 -17.06 5.28
N ASP A 233 7.37 -16.33 6.14
CA ASP A 233 7.05 -16.22 7.56
C ASP A 233 5.64 -15.63 7.77
N ARG A 234 4.81 -16.33 8.54
CA ARG A 234 3.39 -16.00 8.77
C ARG A 234 3.10 -15.76 10.25
N GLY A 235 3.72 -14.74 10.81
CA GLY A 235 3.59 -14.41 12.23
C GLY A 235 4.30 -15.43 13.13
N ILE A 236 5.41 -15.99 12.64
CA ILE A 236 6.20 -16.96 13.42
C ILE A 236 7.17 -16.24 14.36
N ASN A 237 7.52 -16.89 15.46
CA ASN A 237 8.54 -16.35 16.37
C ASN A 237 9.95 -16.67 15.87
N ARG A 238 10.80 -15.65 15.75
CA ARG A 238 12.25 -15.78 15.57
C ARG A 238 12.96 -14.85 16.54
N HIS A 239 13.90 -15.38 17.31
CA HIS A 239 14.67 -14.60 18.31
C HIS A 239 13.79 -13.81 19.30
N GLY A 240 12.60 -14.32 19.61
CA GLY A 240 11.64 -13.64 20.48
C GLY A 240 10.79 -12.56 19.80
N LYS A 241 10.81 -12.44 18.46
CA LYS A 241 10.01 -11.47 17.69
C LYS A 241 9.06 -12.17 16.73
N ILE A 242 7.88 -11.59 16.52
CA ILE A 242 6.89 -12.08 15.54
C ILE A 242 7.24 -11.52 14.16
N ILE A 243 7.42 -12.40 13.18
CA ILE A 243 7.90 -12.06 11.84
C ILE A 243 6.84 -12.33 10.78
N TRP A 244 6.63 -11.35 9.91
CA TRP A 244 5.80 -11.43 8.71
C TRP A 244 6.64 -11.17 7.46
N GLY A 245 6.80 -12.21 6.63
CA GLY A 245 7.47 -12.10 5.33
C GLY A 245 6.51 -11.64 4.22
N GLY A 246 7.09 -11.14 3.11
CA GLY A 246 6.35 -10.51 2.01
C GLY A 246 5.34 -11.42 1.33
N ILE A 247 5.60 -12.73 1.23
CA ILE A 247 4.62 -13.72 0.75
C ILE A 247 3.68 -14.15 1.88
N GLY A 248 4.20 -14.22 3.11
CA GLY A 248 3.44 -14.54 4.32
C GLY A 248 2.20 -13.66 4.48
N PHE A 249 2.39 -12.34 4.62
CA PHE A 249 1.26 -11.40 4.63
C PHE A 249 0.73 -11.09 3.22
N GLY A 250 1.51 -11.36 2.16
CA GLY A 250 1.09 -11.23 0.76
C GLY A 250 -0.15 -12.04 0.39
N THR A 251 -0.41 -13.13 1.12
CA THR A 251 -1.66 -13.90 0.99
C THR A 251 -2.88 -13.05 1.37
N LEU A 252 -2.80 -12.26 2.45
CA LEU A 252 -3.84 -11.29 2.82
C LEU A 252 -3.90 -10.16 1.79
N LYS A 253 -2.76 -9.64 1.31
CA LYS A 253 -2.73 -8.60 0.27
C LYS A 253 -3.51 -9.01 -0.99
N LEU A 254 -3.30 -10.23 -1.47
CA LEU A 254 -4.02 -10.74 -2.66
C LEU A 254 -5.51 -10.92 -2.39
N ALA A 255 -5.89 -11.44 -1.22
CA ALA A 255 -7.29 -11.55 -0.84
C ALA A 255 -7.96 -10.18 -0.73
N LEU A 256 -7.29 -9.22 -0.08
CA LEU A 256 -7.73 -7.85 0.11
C LEU A 256 -7.94 -7.14 -1.23
N HIS A 257 -6.96 -7.20 -2.13
CA HIS A 257 -7.06 -6.57 -3.44
C HIS A 257 -8.28 -7.11 -4.21
N LYS A 258 -8.50 -8.44 -4.21
CA LYS A 258 -9.70 -9.04 -4.83
C LYS A 258 -11.00 -8.61 -4.15
N ALA A 259 -11.00 -8.46 -2.83
CA ALA A 259 -12.16 -7.97 -2.09
C ALA A 259 -12.48 -6.50 -2.43
N CYS A 260 -11.46 -5.64 -2.50
CA CYS A 260 -11.61 -4.25 -2.96
C CYS A 260 -12.21 -4.19 -4.37
N ILE A 261 -11.68 -4.97 -5.32
CA ILE A 261 -12.23 -5.01 -6.69
C ILE A 261 -13.68 -5.46 -6.69
N ASN A 262 -14.04 -6.48 -5.92
CA ASN A 262 -15.44 -6.91 -5.81
C ASN A 262 -16.34 -5.80 -5.25
N GLN A 263 -15.89 -5.11 -4.20
CA GLN A 263 -16.61 -4.02 -3.56
C GLN A 263 -16.90 -2.87 -4.53
N LEU A 264 -16.02 -2.61 -5.52
CA LEU A 264 -16.27 -1.60 -6.56
C LEU A 264 -17.57 -1.86 -7.34
N PHE A 265 -18.03 -3.11 -7.43
CA PHE A 265 -19.24 -3.48 -8.18
C PHE A 265 -20.50 -3.60 -7.33
N GLU A 266 -20.42 -3.37 -6.02
CA GLU A 266 -21.57 -3.43 -5.10
C GLU A 266 -22.43 -2.16 -5.16
N SER A 267 -21.78 -1.01 -5.33
CA SER A 267 -22.41 0.29 -5.59
C SER A 267 -21.62 1.07 -6.64
N ASN A 268 -22.04 2.28 -6.98
CA ASN A 268 -21.36 3.14 -7.96
C ASN A 268 -20.68 4.37 -7.33
N ASN A 269 -20.47 4.36 -6.02
CA ASN A 269 -20.00 5.52 -5.26
C ASN A 269 -18.88 5.18 -4.27
N GLN A 270 -18.27 3.99 -4.34
CA GLN A 270 -17.13 3.64 -3.50
C GLN A 270 -15.89 4.42 -3.94
N VAL A 271 -15.09 4.87 -2.99
CA VAL A 271 -13.79 5.51 -3.23
C VAL A 271 -12.78 4.78 -2.37
N LEU A 272 -12.12 3.78 -2.94
CA LEU A 272 -11.18 2.91 -2.24
C LEU A 272 -9.75 3.45 -2.36
N ASP A 273 -9.34 4.24 -1.37
CA ASP A 273 -7.95 4.63 -1.12
C ASP A 273 -7.49 4.03 0.22
N ALA A 274 -6.30 4.42 0.68
CA ALA A 274 -5.61 3.92 1.87
C ALA A 274 -6.52 3.67 3.08
N GLU A 275 -7.39 4.61 3.45
CA GLU A 275 -8.26 4.49 4.64
C GLU A 275 -9.28 3.36 4.52
N GLU A 276 -10.00 3.29 3.40
CA GLU A 276 -11.02 2.26 3.14
C GLU A 276 -10.36 0.89 2.97
N ILE A 277 -9.26 0.84 2.23
CA ILE A 277 -8.50 -0.39 1.99
C ILE A 277 -7.93 -0.91 3.31
N PHE A 278 -7.41 -0.05 4.18
CA PHE A 278 -6.89 -0.46 5.49
C PHE A 278 -8.00 -0.94 6.43
N ARG A 279 -9.15 -0.28 6.44
CA ARG A 279 -10.30 -0.74 7.23
C ARG A 279 -10.75 -2.13 6.81
N LEU A 280 -10.82 -2.40 5.50
CA LEU A 280 -11.14 -3.71 4.96
C LEU A 280 -10.04 -4.73 5.29
N ALA A 281 -8.76 -4.35 5.21
CA ALA A 281 -7.65 -5.21 5.59
C ALA A 281 -7.78 -5.70 7.05
N LYS A 282 -8.13 -4.79 7.97
CA LYS A 282 -8.32 -5.15 9.39
C LYS A 282 -9.48 -6.10 9.63
N SER A 283 -10.57 -6.02 8.85
CA SER A 283 -11.69 -6.96 9.00
C SER A 283 -11.40 -8.35 8.39
N MET A 284 -10.40 -8.44 7.50
CA MET A 284 -9.98 -9.68 6.84
C MET A 284 -8.75 -10.35 7.48
N ALA A 285 -8.04 -9.66 8.37
CA ALA A 285 -6.75 -10.06 8.91
C ALA A 285 -6.83 -11.10 10.04
#